data_AF-A0A8T6YDV6-F1
#
_entry.id   AF-A0A8T6YDV6-F1
#
_cell.length_a   1.000
_cell.length_b   1.000
_cell.length_c   1.000
_cell.angle_alpha   90.00
_cell.angle_beta   90.00
_cell.angle_gamma   90.00
#
_symmetry.space_group_name_H-M   'P 1'
#
loop_
_entity.id
_entity.type
_entity.pdbx_description
1 polymer ?
#
loop_
_entity_poly.entity_id
_entity_poly.type
_entity_poly.pdbx_seq_one_letter_code
_entity_poly.pdbx_strand_id
1 'polypeptide(L)'
;MDPKFMKYILAGIAMMIAVPAVSAITIDGNPDEWGSDGFLTGDWSLNKTWVPDLGTWYIVEDNRNPKRPLSAGNPYTGVHIKTAGSTFTFYDEPMVQLFTGDWITEPYEGEKYDQEAMYIREDASNVYILIVTSLDPEEAYIGDAPGDLRIDVNKTKNSGDGTQFEMGVKLGKKTGLSQFGIYEVASWKKAPKLIPENWPGVIGTGTKVGDAVGVYKKCDIGCNEGTNADNGFDTYIIELAIPKSLLTDDTSEVTADDFSINDSCTNDVIKIPIPEFATVALPIAAILGLVFVLRMRRKEH
;
A
#
# COMPACT_ATOMS: atom_id res chain seq x y z
N MET A 1 -37.11 29.39 -6.21
CA MET A 1 -36.73 27.97 -6.04
C MET A 1 -37.51 27.46 -4.83
N ASP A 2 -38.26 26.37 -4.95
CA ASP A 2 -39.13 25.89 -3.87
C ASP A 2 -38.28 25.51 -2.63
N PRO A 3 -38.55 26.07 -1.44
CA PRO A 3 -37.83 25.71 -0.22
C PRO A 3 -37.89 24.21 0.13
N LYS A 4 -38.90 23.47 -0.33
CA LYS A 4 -38.95 22.00 -0.19
C LYS A 4 -37.91 21.32 -1.08
N PHE A 5 -37.75 21.77 -2.33
CA PHE A 5 -36.75 21.25 -3.26
C PHE A 5 -35.32 21.51 -2.78
N MET A 6 -35.07 22.66 -2.14
CA MET A 6 -33.78 22.98 -1.52
C MET A 6 -33.46 22.06 -0.32
N LYS A 7 -34.47 21.71 0.48
CA LYS A 7 -34.32 20.73 1.58
C LYS A 7 -33.99 19.33 1.08
N TYR A 8 -34.58 18.88 -0.03
CA TYR A 8 -34.25 17.57 -0.61
C TYR A 8 -32.84 17.53 -1.21
N ILE A 9 -32.38 18.64 -1.83
CA ILE A 9 -30.99 18.74 -2.31
C ILE A 9 -30.02 18.76 -1.12
N LEU A 10 -30.28 19.54 -0.08
CA LEU A 10 -29.44 19.58 1.11
C LEU A 10 -29.41 18.24 1.85
N ALA A 11 -30.55 17.53 1.94
CA ALA A 11 -30.60 16.19 2.52
C ALA A 11 -29.87 15.15 1.65
N GLY A 12 -29.96 15.26 0.32
CA GLY A 12 -29.21 14.40 -0.60
C GLY A 12 -27.70 14.65 -0.57
N ILE A 13 -27.27 15.91 -0.46
CA ILE A 13 -25.86 16.28 -0.26
C ILE A 13 -25.39 15.81 1.12
N ALA A 14 -26.17 15.98 2.19
CA ALA A 14 -25.82 15.53 3.53
C ALA A 14 -25.75 13.99 3.65
N MET A 15 -26.58 13.24 2.93
CA MET A 15 -26.47 11.78 2.84
C MET A 15 -25.27 11.32 2.00
N MET A 16 -24.79 12.12 1.05
CA MET A 16 -23.62 11.80 0.22
C MET A 16 -22.29 12.25 0.85
N ILE A 17 -22.30 13.25 1.75
CA ILE A 17 -21.13 13.64 2.58
C ILE A 17 -20.98 12.71 3.79
N ALA A 18 -21.95 11.85 4.07
CA ALA A 18 -21.76 10.72 4.96
C ALA A 18 -20.91 9.65 4.26
N VAL A 19 -19.66 10.01 3.90
CA VAL A 19 -18.59 9.01 3.89
C VAL A 19 -18.60 8.49 5.32
N PRO A 20 -18.89 7.19 5.56
CA PRO A 20 -18.77 6.66 6.90
C PRO A 20 -17.39 7.06 7.39
N ALA A 21 -17.33 7.78 8.52
CA ALA A 21 -16.06 8.03 9.17
C ALA A 21 -15.42 6.65 9.32
N VAL A 22 -14.37 6.39 8.53
CA VAL A 22 -13.71 5.11 8.56
C VAL A 22 -13.24 4.95 10.00
N SER A 23 -13.59 3.83 10.63
CA SER A 23 -13.16 3.55 11.99
C SER A 23 -11.64 3.68 12.04
N ALA A 24 -11.14 4.43 13.01
CA ALA A 24 -9.72 4.57 13.23
C ALA A 24 -9.10 3.17 13.34
N ILE A 25 -8.07 2.89 12.56
CA ILE A 25 -7.28 1.65 12.66
C ILE A 25 -6.49 1.72 13.96
N THR A 26 -6.50 0.63 14.72
CA THR A 26 -5.64 0.43 15.88
C THR A 26 -4.32 -0.16 15.39
N ILE A 27 -3.20 0.45 15.73
CA ILE A 27 -1.88 -0.09 15.38
C ILE A 27 -1.48 -1.12 16.44
N ASP A 28 -1.84 -2.39 16.23
CA ASP A 28 -1.56 -3.51 17.14
C ASP A 28 -1.16 -4.83 16.42
N GLY A 29 -1.10 -4.77 15.10
CA GLY A 29 -0.74 -5.83 14.17
C GLY A 29 -1.91 -6.76 13.88
N ASN A 30 -3.14 -6.42 14.27
CA ASN A 30 -4.31 -7.22 13.95
C ASN A 30 -4.91 -6.78 12.60
N PRO A 31 -4.68 -7.54 11.51
CA PRO A 31 -5.16 -7.16 10.20
C PRO A 31 -6.70 -7.27 10.05
N ASP A 32 -7.43 -7.84 11.02
CA ASP A 32 -8.90 -7.92 10.98
C ASP A 32 -9.59 -6.54 10.87
N GLU A 33 -8.94 -5.45 11.32
CA GLU A 33 -9.51 -4.10 11.20
C GLU A 33 -9.48 -3.55 9.76
N TRP A 34 -8.77 -4.22 8.86
CA TRP A 34 -8.59 -3.83 7.46
C TRP A 34 -9.64 -4.44 6.53
N GLY A 35 -10.31 -5.52 6.93
CA GLY A 35 -11.28 -6.24 6.10
C GLY A 35 -12.00 -7.37 6.80
N SER A 36 -12.76 -8.16 6.05
CA SER A 36 -13.49 -9.30 6.62
C SER A 36 -12.55 -10.36 7.23
N ASP A 37 -13.01 -11.06 8.28
CA ASP A 37 -12.34 -12.11 9.08
C ASP A 37 -11.51 -13.17 8.32
N GLY A 38 -11.63 -13.22 6.99
CA GLY A 38 -10.85 -14.08 6.11
C GLY A 38 -9.35 -13.78 6.11
N PHE A 39 -8.91 -12.58 6.47
CA PHE A 39 -7.48 -12.26 6.44
C PHE A 39 -6.65 -13.17 7.38
N LEU A 40 -7.10 -13.33 8.62
CA LEU A 40 -6.46 -14.26 9.55
C LEU A 40 -6.86 -15.71 9.22
N THR A 41 -8.17 -15.99 9.19
CA THR A 41 -8.67 -17.36 9.25
C THR A 41 -8.95 -18.02 7.90
N GLY A 42 -8.76 -17.28 6.81
CA GLY A 42 -9.10 -17.70 5.45
C GLY A 42 -7.96 -18.42 4.73
N ASP A 43 -8.34 -19.02 3.62
CA ASP A 43 -7.45 -19.64 2.64
C ASP A 43 -6.84 -18.53 1.78
N TRP A 44 -5.53 -18.31 1.93
CA TRP A 44 -4.78 -17.25 1.24
C TRP A 44 -4.67 -17.49 -0.27
N SER A 45 -4.95 -18.70 -0.76
CA SER A 45 -5.06 -18.95 -2.21
C SER A 45 -6.32 -18.34 -2.84
N LEU A 46 -7.26 -17.84 -2.03
CA LEU A 46 -8.53 -17.30 -2.50
C LEU A 46 -8.53 -15.76 -2.48
N ASN A 47 -8.78 -15.14 -3.63
CA ASN A 47 -8.92 -13.68 -3.75
C ASN A 47 -9.80 -13.03 -2.68
N LYS A 48 -10.91 -13.68 -2.29
CA LYS A 48 -11.89 -13.15 -1.33
C LYS A 48 -11.30 -12.93 0.07
N THR A 49 -10.25 -13.66 0.42
CA THR A 49 -9.54 -13.59 1.71
C THR A 49 -8.86 -12.22 1.85
N TRP A 50 -8.38 -11.68 0.73
CA TRP A 50 -7.61 -10.46 0.66
C TRP A 50 -8.44 -9.21 0.35
N VAL A 51 -9.77 -9.31 0.26
CA VAL A 51 -10.62 -8.15 -0.05
C VAL A 51 -10.89 -7.37 1.24
N PRO A 52 -10.43 -6.10 1.34
CA PRO A 52 -10.63 -5.29 2.52
C PRO A 52 -12.03 -4.68 2.56
N ASP A 53 -12.30 -3.97 3.65
CA ASP A 53 -13.51 -3.16 3.80
C ASP A 53 -13.50 -1.94 2.86
N LEU A 54 -14.67 -1.33 2.69
CA LEU A 54 -14.83 -0.10 1.90
C LEU A 54 -13.91 1.02 2.43
N GLY A 55 -13.28 1.75 1.51
CA GLY A 55 -12.38 2.86 1.85
C GLY A 55 -10.90 2.47 2.00
N THR A 56 -10.54 1.21 1.73
CA THR A 56 -9.15 0.75 1.67
C THR A 56 -8.69 0.58 0.21
N TRP A 57 -7.55 1.17 -0.15
CA TRP A 57 -6.81 0.83 -1.37
C TRP A 57 -5.88 -0.31 -1.09
N TYR A 58 -5.74 -1.23 -2.03
CA TYR A 58 -4.87 -2.36 -1.81
C TYR A 58 -4.39 -2.98 -3.11
N ILE A 59 -3.29 -3.71 -2.95
CA ILE A 59 -2.71 -4.61 -3.92
C ILE A 59 -2.22 -5.83 -3.16
N VAL A 60 -2.45 -6.99 -3.75
CA VAL A 60 -2.07 -8.29 -3.22
C VAL A 60 -1.34 -9.00 -4.34
N GLU A 61 -0.15 -9.47 -3.99
CA GLU A 61 0.81 -10.18 -4.83
C GLU A 61 1.35 -11.38 -4.07
N ASP A 62 0.41 -12.12 -3.49
CA ASP A 62 0.70 -13.34 -2.77
C ASP A 62 1.23 -14.38 -3.76
N ASN A 63 2.47 -14.83 -3.52
CA ASN A 63 3.22 -15.77 -4.35
C ASN A 63 3.49 -15.25 -5.78
N ARG A 64 3.87 -16.15 -6.69
CA ARG A 64 4.07 -15.80 -8.11
C ARG A 64 2.74 -15.61 -8.85
N ASN A 65 2.71 -14.68 -9.80
CA ASN A 65 1.59 -14.55 -10.74
C ASN A 65 1.29 -15.88 -11.50
N PRO A 66 0.07 -16.43 -11.40
CA PRO A 66 -0.29 -17.73 -11.97
C PRO A 66 -0.31 -17.76 -13.50
N LYS A 67 -0.28 -16.60 -14.17
CA LYS A 67 -0.17 -16.49 -15.64
C LYS A 67 1.25 -16.67 -16.14
N ARG A 68 2.25 -16.65 -15.25
CA ARG A 68 3.66 -16.76 -15.61
C ARG A 68 4.13 -18.22 -15.55
N PRO A 69 5.09 -18.63 -16.40
CA PRO A 69 5.66 -19.97 -16.35
C PRO A 69 6.17 -20.33 -14.95
N LEU A 70 5.98 -21.60 -14.56
CA LEU A 70 6.57 -22.12 -13.33
C LEU A 70 8.10 -22.04 -13.41
N SER A 71 8.72 -21.55 -12.34
CA SER A 71 10.16 -21.64 -12.15
C SER A 71 10.47 -22.81 -11.21
N ALA A 72 11.57 -23.52 -11.43
CA ALA A 72 11.94 -24.66 -10.57
C ALA A 72 12.33 -24.22 -9.14
N GLY A 73 12.67 -22.94 -8.94
CA GLY A 73 13.08 -22.38 -7.65
C GLY A 73 11.97 -21.72 -6.85
N ASN A 74 10.85 -21.37 -7.50
CA ASN A 74 9.65 -20.82 -6.87
C ASN A 74 8.43 -21.43 -7.59
N PRO A 75 7.88 -22.56 -7.09
CA PRO A 75 6.76 -23.25 -7.72
C PRO A 75 5.39 -22.67 -7.33
N TYR A 76 5.33 -21.86 -6.28
CA TYR A 76 4.08 -21.39 -5.71
C TYR A 76 3.45 -20.30 -6.59
N THR A 77 2.13 -20.24 -6.59
CA THR A 77 1.36 -19.23 -7.33
C THR A 77 0.13 -18.87 -6.55
N GLY A 78 -0.23 -17.59 -6.54
CA GLY A 78 -1.29 -17.13 -5.67
C GLY A 78 -2.05 -15.93 -6.21
N VAL A 79 -2.48 -15.08 -5.30
CA VAL A 79 -3.47 -14.05 -5.54
C VAL A 79 -2.83 -12.78 -6.10
N HIS A 80 -3.35 -12.30 -7.23
CA HIS A 80 -2.85 -11.09 -7.92
C HIS A 80 -3.99 -10.14 -8.22
N ILE A 81 -4.35 -9.34 -7.22
CA ILE A 81 -5.51 -8.45 -7.29
C ILE A 81 -5.17 -7.05 -6.77
N LYS A 82 -5.89 -6.06 -7.28
CA LYS A 82 -5.80 -4.68 -6.81
C LYS A 82 -7.11 -3.95 -7.03
N THR A 83 -7.43 -2.98 -6.16
CA THR A 83 -8.45 -1.94 -6.39
C THR A 83 -8.54 -0.99 -5.18
N ALA A 84 -9.56 -0.13 -5.18
CA ALA A 84 -10.10 0.54 -4.00
C ALA A 84 -11.44 -0.10 -3.56
N GLY A 85 -11.58 -0.39 -2.26
CA GLY A 85 -12.81 -0.87 -1.63
C GLY A 85 -13.07 -2.37 -1.74
N SER A 86 -14.33 -2.77 -1.63
CA SER A 86 -14.75 -4.17 -1.41
C SER A 86 -14.95 -5.00 -2.69
N THR A 87 -14.27 -4.63 -3.78
CA THR A 87 -14.29 -5.39 -5.04
C THR A 87 -12.85 -5.71 -5.42
N PHE A 88 -12.58 -6.28 -6.59
CA PHE A 88 -11.20 -6.39 -7.07
C PHE A 88 -11.13 -6.43 -8.59
N THR A 89 -9.96 -6.05 -9.10
CA THR A 89 -9.55 -6.35 -10.46
C THR A 89 -8.29 -7.19 -10.42
N PHE A 90 -8.19 -8.15 -11.33
CA PHE A 90 -6.95 -8.88 -11.52
C PHE A 90 -5.92 -7.96 -12.19
N TYR A 91 -4.67 -8.05 -11.74
CA TYR A 91 -3.58 -7.46 -12.49
C TYR A 91 -2.60 -8.54 -12.94
N ASP A 92 -1.93 -8.25 -14.05
CA ASP A 92 -0.85 -9.09 -14.54
C ASP A 92 0.44 -8.44 -14.09
N GLU A 93 1.03 -8.96 -13.02
CA GLU A 93 2.33 -8.56 -12.52
C GLU A 93 3.38 -8.71 -13.63
N PRO A 94 4.15 -7.65 -13.93
CA PRO A 94 5.16 -7.69 -14.98
C PRO A 94 6.31 -8.64 -14.60
N MET A 95 6.96 -9.20 -15.62
CA MET A 95 8.28 -9.79 -15.39
C MET A 95 9.30 -8.67 -15.22
N VAL A 96 10.32 -8.90 -14.40
CA VAL A 96 11.44 -7.98 -14.18
C VAL A 96 12.75 -8.61 -14.62
N GLN A 97 13.80 -7.80 -14.74
CA GLN A 97 15.07 -8.23 -15.27
C GLN A 97 16.13 -8.33 -14.18
N LEU A 98 16.81 -9.47 -14.09
CA LEU A 98 18.02 -9.55 -13.28
C LEU A 98 19.10 -8.64 -13.87
N PHE A 99 20.08 -8.21 -13.08
CA PHE A 99 21.25 -7.50 -13.61
C PHE A 99 22.03 -8.28 -14.67
N THR A 100 21.85 -9.60 -14.73
CA THR A 100 22.40 -10.50 -15.75
C THR A 100 21.70 -10.38 -17.10
N GLY A 101 20.52 -9.75 -17.15
CA GLY A 101 19.67 -9.62 -18.32
C GLY A 101 18.55 -10.66 -18.42
N ASP A 102 18.47 -11.60 -17.48
CA ASP A 102 17.45 -12.66 -17.49
C ASP A 102 16.09 -12.14 -17.00
N TRP A 103 15.03 -12.48 -17.72
CA TRP A 103 13.67 -12.17 -17.31
C TRP A 103 13.17 -13.18 -16.30
N ILE A 104 12.74 -12.70 -15.14
CA ILE A 104 12.23 -13.52 -14.04
C ILE A 104 10.85 -13.05 -13.60
N THR A 105 10.27 -13.81 -12.70
CA THR A 105 9.02 -13.51 -12.00
C THR A 105 9.32 -13.32 -10.53
N GLU A 106 8.62 -12.39 -9.90
CA GLU A 106 8.74 -12.14 -8.48
C GLU A 106 7.81 -13.07 -7.68
N PRO A 107 8.08 -13.28 -6.38
CA PRO A 107 9.33 -12.95 -5.70
C PRO A 107 10.50 -13.80 -6.25
N TYR A 108 11.61 -13.13 -6.59
CA TYR A 108 12.82 -13.83 -7.05
C TYR A 108 13.41 -14.62 -5.87
N GLU A 109 13.81 -15.88 -6.10
CA GLU A 109 14.20 -16.84 -5.06
C GLU A 109 13.11 -17.27 -4.05
N GLY A 110 11.85 -16.87 -4.28
CA GLY A 110 10.66 -17.41 -3.60
C GLY A 110 10.27 -16.74 -2.29
N GLU A 111 9.23 -17.32 -1.67
CA GLU A 111 8.51 -16.94 -0.43
C GLU A 111 9.30 -16.18 0.64
N LYS A 112 10.55 -16.54 0.92
CA LYS A 112 11.38 -15.85 1.95
C LYS A 112 11.62 -14.36 1.68
N TYR A 113 11.30 -13.86 0.48
CA TYR A 113 11.40 -12.45 0.11
C TYR A 113 10.05 -11.82 -0.23
N ASP A 114 8.97 -12.57 -0.08
CA ASP A 114 7.65 -12.20 -0.60
C ASP A 114 7.05 -11.03 0.17
N GLN A 115 6.53 -10.07 -0.59
CA GLN A 115 5.72 -8.96 -0.14
C GLN A 115 4.27 -9.28 -0.53
N GLU A 116 3.58 -10.05 0.29
CA GLU A 116 2.25 -10.59 -0.04
C GLU A 116 1.21 -9.51 -0.38
N ALA A 117 1.18 -8.40 0.38
CA ALA A 117 0.16 -7.37 0.19
C ALA A 117 0.49 -6.04 0.86
N MET A 118 -0.09 -4.96 0.30
CA MET A 118 -0.10 -3.64 0.91
C MET A 118 -1.51 -3.04 0.85
N TYR A 119 -1.94 -2.51 1.98
CA TYR A 119 -3.22 -1.83 2.15
C TYR A 119 -2.99 -0.42 2.64
N ILE A 120 -3.77 0.51 2.13
CA ILE A 120 -3.72 1.93 2.49
C ILE A 120 -5.12 2.39 2.80
N ARG A 121 -5.24 3.11 3.91
CA ARG A 121 -6.46 3.76 4.36
C ARG A 121 -6.07 5.10 4.96
N GLU A 122 -6.99 6.03 5.07
CA GLU A 122 -6.68 7.32 5.65
C GLU A 122 -7.85 7.90 6.45
N ASP A 123 -7.52 8.80 7.36
CA ASP A 123 -8.47 9.68 8.02
C ASP A 123 -8.03 11.16 7.86
N ALA A 124 -8.60 12.05 8.68
CA ALA A 124 -8.29 13.47 8.64
C ALA A 124 -6.86 13.82 9.04
N SER A 125 -6.16 12.94 9.76
CA SER A 125 -4.86 13.23 10.39
C SER A 125 -3.75 12.25 9.98
N ASN A 126 -4.07 11.02 9.61
CA ASN A 126 -3.11 9.97 9.35
C ASN A 126 -3.39 9.24 8.03
N VAL A 127 -2.32 8.75 7.43
CA VAL A 127 -2.34 7.64 6.48
C VAL A 127 -2.01 6.38 7.27
N TYR A 128 -2.85 5.37 7.13
CA TYR A 128 -2.65 4.04 7.68
C TYR A 128 -2.11 3.13 6.59
N ILE A 129 -1.11 2.33 6.92
CA ILE A 129 -0.56 1.31 6.02
C ILE A 129 -0.50 -0.03 6.75
N LEU A 130 -0.98 -1.07 6.08
CA LEU A 130 -0.75 -2.47 6.45
C LEU A 130 0.09 -3.10 5.35
N ILE A 131 1.18 -3.76 5.73
CA ILE A 131 2.00 -4.61 4.87
C ILE A 131 2.01 -6.01 5.45
N VAL A 132 1.93 -6.97 4.54
CA VAL A 132 1.98 -8.40 4.83
C VAL A 132 3.19 -8.93 4.06
N THR A 133 4.11 -9.59 4.76
CA THR A 133 5.37 -10.01 4.17
C THR A 133 5.92 -11.24 4.87
N SER A 134 6.70 -12.02 4.14
CA SER A 134 7.42 -13.17 4.67
C SER A 134 8.83 -12.81 5.20
N LEU A 135 9.15 -11.52 5.30
CA LEU A 135 10.45 -11.01 5.77
C LEU A 135 10.45 -10.72 7.28
N ASP A 136 11.42 -11.31 7.99
CA ASP A 136 11.68 -11.02 9.40
C ASP A 136 12.35 -9.62 9.56
N PRO A 137 11.85 -8.75 10.47
CA PRO A 137 12.46 -7.44 10.78
C PRO A 137 13.93 -7.48 11.19
N GLU A 138 14.38 -8.63 11.66
CA GLU A 138 15.72 -8.89 12.18
C GLU A 138 16.47 -9.95 11.37
N GLU A 139 15.98 -10.33 10.19
CA GLU A 139 16.55 -11.42 9.37
C GLU A 139 18.06 -11.24 9.13
N ALA A 140 18.87 -12.09 9.76
CA ALA A 140 20.33 -11.99 9.81
C ALA A 140 20.99 -12.21 8.44
N TYR A 141 20.40 -13.07 7.62
CA TYR A 141 21.00 -13.50 6.37
C TYR A 141 20.84 -12.49 5.22
N ILE A 142 19.89 -11.57 5.33
CA ILE A 142 19.44 -10.68 4.25
C ILE A 142 19.79 -9.21 4.55
N GLY A 143 20.85 -8.96 5.34
CA GLY A 143 21.36 -7.60 5.56
C GLY A 143 20.35 -6.67 6.27
N ASP A 144 19.78 -5.72 5.53
CA ASP A 144 18.88 -4.66 6.05
C ASP A 144 17.39 -4.95 5.82
N ALA A 145 17.02 -6.24 5.80
CA ALA A 145 15.64 -6.69 5.77
C ALA A 145 14.76 -5.95 6.81
N PRO A 146 13.48 -5.72 6.50
CA PRO A 146 12.74 -6.19 5.32
C PRO A 146 12.78 -5.22 4.13
N GLY A 147 13.70 -4.25 4.11
CA GLY A 147 13.50 -3.04 3.32
C GLY A 147 12.79 -1.94 4.13
N ASP A 148 12.40 -0.86 3.46
CA ASP A 148 11.78 0.32 4.03
C ASP A 148 10.64 0.82 3.13
N LEU A 149 9.61 1.41 3.74
CA LEU A 149 8.52 2.03 3.00
C LEU A 149 9.05 3.27 2.29
N ARG A 150 8.76 3.36 0.99
CA ARG A 150 9.15 4.46 0.11
C ARG A 150 7.96 5.35 -0.17
N ILE A 151 8.21 6.66 -0.15
CA ILE A 151 7.18 7.67 -0.27
C ILE A 151 7.65 8.72 -1.30
N ASP A 152 6.81 8.93 -2.31
CA ASP A 152 6.97 9.91 -3.39
C ASP A 152 5.76 10.86 -3.37
N VAL A 153 5.73 11.78 -2.40
CA VAL A 153 4.61 12.70 -2.14
C VAL A 153 4.85 14.05 -2.82
N ASN A 154 6.11 14.39 -3.08
CA ASN A 154 6.53 15.52 -3.87
C ASN A 154 7.15 15.02 -5.18
N LYS A 155 6.29 14.79 -6.18
CA LYS A 155 6.61 14.31 -7.54
C LYS A 155 7.66 15.14 -8.32
N THR A 156 8.15 16.24 -7.74
CA THR A 156 9.18 17.12 -8.31
C THR A 156 10.48 17.15 -7.52
N LYS A 157 10.47 16.63 -6.28
CA LYS A 157 11.65 16.46 -5.43
C LYS A 157 12.12 15.02 -5.61
N ASN A 158 13.43 14.86 -5.76
CA ASN A 158 14.06 13.55 -5.72
C ASN A 158 14.84 13.45 -4.42
N SER A 159 15.12 12.22 -3.98
CA SER A 159 16.21 11.98 -3.04
C SER A 159 17.54 12.47 -3.65
N GLY A 160 18.51 12.82 -2.80
CA GLY A 160 19.81 13.34 -3.22
C GLY A 160 20.65 12.40 -4.11
N ASP A 161 20.21 11.15 -4.29
CA ASP A 161 20.80 10.14 -5.17
C ASP A 161 20.01 9.86 -6.47
N GLY A 162 18.97 10.66 -6.74
CA GLY A 162 18.23 10.63 -8.00
C GLY A 162 17.05 9.67 -8.05
N THR A 163 16.66 9.05 -6.94
CA THR A 163 15.35 8.35 -6.87
C THR A 163 14.23 9.35 -6.71
N GLN A 164 13.04 9.00 -7.19
CA GLN A 164 11.82 9.78 -6.98
C GLN A 164 11.31 9.75 -5.52
N PHE A 165 11.84 8.86 -4.66
CA PHE A 165 11.33 8.68 -3.31
C PHE A 165 12.11 9.57 -2.34
N GLU A 166 11.59 10.76 -2.09
CA GLU A 166 12.20 11.77 -1.23
C GLU A 166 11.93 11.53 0.26
N MET A 167 10.97 10.66 0.61
CA MET A 167 10.66 10.29 1.98
C MET A 167 10.59 8.77 2.17
N GLY A 168 10.70 8.32 3.42
CA GLY A 168 10.49 6.92 3.77
C GLY A 168 10.28 6.68 5.25
N VAL A 169 9.71 5.52 5.57
CA VAL A 169 9.56 5.02 6.95
C VAL A 169 10.49 3.82 7.14
N LYS A 170 11.34 3.89 8.17
CA LYS A 170 12.24 2.81 8.51
C LYS A 170 11.47 1.62 9.09
N LEU A 171 11.57 0.43 8.49
CA LEU A 171 10.86 -0.77 8.97
C LEU A 171 11.78 -1.75 9.70
N GLY A 172 13.00 -1.94 9.20
CA GLY A 172 14.01 -2.79 9.85
C GLY A 172 14.75 -2.12 11.01
N LYS A 173 15.60 -2.86 11.72
CA LYS A 173 16.38 -2.34 12.87
C LYS A 173 17.88 -2.17 12.60
N LYS A 174 18.37 -2.55 11.42
CA LYS A 174 19.80 -2.82 11.18
C LYS A 174 20.63 -1.70 10.57
N THR A 175 20.02 -0.61 10.12
CA THR A 175 20.75 0.53 9.53
C THR A 175 21.23 1.55 10.56
N GLY A 176 20.96 1.34 11.85
CA GLY A 176 21.22 2.32 12.91
C GLY A 176 20.22 3.47 12.94
N LEU A 177 19.26 3.50 12.02
CA LEU A 177 18.10 4.38 12.07
C LEU A 177 17.04 3.82 13.02
N SER A 178 16.18 4.69 13.55
CA SER A 178 15.11 4.28 14.45
C SER A 178 14.02 3.57 13.64
N GLN A 179 13.64 2.35 14.05
CA GLN A 179 12.46 1.68 13.51
C GLN A 179 11.23 2.58 13.69
N PHE A 180 10.42 2.66 12.64
CA PHE A 180 9.27 3.57 12.44
C PHE A 180 9.60 5.07 12.42
N GLY A 181 10.87 5.44 12.39
CA GLY A 181 11.27 6.81 12.10
C GLY A 181 10.88 7.19 10.67
N ILE A 182 10.33 8.40 10.53
CA ILE A 182 10.02 9.03 9.24
C ILE A 182 11.21 9.91 8.86
N TYR A 183 11.73 9.72 7.66
CA TYR A 183 12.92 10.40 7.17
C TYR A 183 12.65 11.15 5.88
N GLU A 184 13.15 12.39 5.80
CA GLU A 184 13.51 12.98 4.52
C GLU A 184 14.80 12.33 4.03
N VAL A 185 14.71 11.57 2.94
CA VAL A 185 15.78 10.69 2.48
C VAL A 185 16.79 11.46 1.64
N ALA A 186 18.03 11.51 2.14
CA ALA A 186 19.15 12.11 1.41
C ALA A 186 19.78 11.10 0.44
N SER A 187 19.81 9.82 0.83
CA SER A 187 20.20 8.72 -0.07
C SER A 187 19.59 7.40 0.37
N TRP A 188 19.24 6.57 -0.60
CA TRP A 188 18.90 5.19 -0.41
C TRP A 188 20.17 4.33 -0.47
N LYS A 189 20.21 3.27 0.32
CA LYS A 189 21.27 2.28 0.24
C LYS A 189 21.17 1.57 -1.10
N LYS A 190 22.30 1.42 -1.77
CA LYS A 190 22.37 0.58 -2.97
C LYS A 190 22.18 -0.87 -2.55
N ALA A 191 21.09 -1.47 -3.00
CA ALA A 191 20.85 -2.89 -2.84
C ALA A 191 21.94 -3.70 -3.56
N PRO A 192 22.20 -4.95 -3.15
CA PRO A 192 22.83 -5.92 -4.06
C PRO A 192 21.94 -5.94 -5.31
N LYS A 193 22.48 -5.49 -6.45
CA LYS A 193 21.73 -5.21 -7.68
C LYS A 193 21.18 -6.50 -8.30
N LEU A 194 20.30 -7.23 -7.64
CA LEU A 194 19.68 -8.42 -8.21
C LEU A 194 18.68 -7.98 -9.28
N ILE A 195 17.76 -7.08 -8.92
CA ILE A 195 16.74 -6.52 -9.82
C ILE A 195 16.82 -5.00 -9.78
N PRO A 196 17.57 -4.38 -10.71
CA PRO A 196 17.78 -2.93 -10.71
C PRO A 196 16.50 -2.10 -10.79
N GLU A 197 15.45 -2.61 -11.45
CA GLU A 197 14.17 -1.93 -11.64
C GLU A 197 13.43 -1.66 -10.33
N ASN A 198 13.62 -2.51 -9.32
CA ASN A 198 12.90 -2.39 -8.06
C ASN A 198 13.56 -1.41 -7.11
N TRP A 199 14.82 -1.02 -7.36
CA TRP A 199 15.56 -0.10 -6.51
C TRP A 199 14.84 1.26 -6.37
N PRO A 200 14.83 1.88 -5.17
CA PRO A 200 15.52 1.52 -3.93
C PRO A 200 14.74 0.58 -3.01
N GLY A 201 15.39 0.07 -1.95
CA GLY A 201 14.73 -0.77 -0.92
C GLY A 201 15.04 -0.39 0.53
N VAL A 202 16.12 0.34 0.82
CA VAL A 202 16.55 0.64 2.22
C VAL A 202 17.03 2.08 2.34
N ILE A 203 16.62 2.79 3.39
CA ILE A 203 17.08 4.15 3.68
C ILE A 203 18.57 4.08 4.08
N GLY A 204 19.42 4.78 3.32
CA GLY A 204 20.86 4.87 3.59
C GLY A 204 21.18 6.00 4.55
N THR A 205 20.80 7.23 4.18
CA THR A 205 20.95 8.43 5.01
C THR A 205 19.77 9.37 4.83
N GLY A 206 19.49 10.16 5.85
CA GLY A 206 18.42 11.15 5.81
C GLY A 206 18.30 11.91 7.12
N THR A 207 17.41 12.89 7.12
CA THR A 207 17.05 13.65 8.32
C THR A 207 15.75 13.09 8.87
N LYS A 208 15.75 12.67 10.13
CA LYS A 208 14.53 12.24 10.80
C LYS A 208 13.62 13.45 11.01
N VAL A 209 12.39 13.39 10.51
CA VAL A 209 11.39 14.47 10.64
C VAL A 209 10.28 14.13 11.63
N GLY A 210 10.13 12.85 11.99
CA GLY A 210 9.20 12.42 13.02
C GLY A 210 9.17 10.90 13.17
N ASP A 211 8.10 10.40 13.76
CA ASP A 211 7.86 8.98 14.00
C ASP A 211 6.45 8.62 13.54
N ALA A 212 6.33 7.47 12.88
CA ALA A 212 5.05 6.80 12.72
C ALA A 212 4.74 6.01 13.99
N VAL A 213 3.45 5.87 14.33
CA VAL A 213 3.06 4.81 15.26
C VAL A 213 3.11 3.51 14.47
N GLY A 214 3.93 2.56 14.90
CA GLY A 214 4.16 1.34 14.14
C GLY A 214 4.19 0.09 15.01
N VAL A 215 3.78 -1.02 14.41
CA VAL A 215 3.94 -2.37 14.93
C VAL A 215 4.48 -3.25 13.80
N TYR A 216 5.36 -4.18 14.16
CA TYR A 216 5.87 -5.17 13.24
C TYR A 216 6.00 -6.46 14.02
N LYS A 217 5.08 -7.39 13.76
CA LYS A 217 4.98 -8.62 14.51
C LYS A 217 4.87 -9.80 13.57
N LYS A 218 5.42 -10.93 14.03
CA LYS A 218 5.13 -12.22 13.42
C LYS A 218 3.63 -12.50 13.58
N CYS A 219 3.02 -13.06 12.55
CA CYS A 219 1.61 -13.43 12.60
C CYS A 219 1.39 -14.55 13.64
N ASP A 220 0.39 -14.37 14.49
CA ASP A 220 0.06 -15.31 15.58
C ASP A 220 -0.68 -16.56 15.07
N ILE A 221 -0.82 -17.58 15.93
CA ILE A 221 -1.58 -18.83 15.67
C ILE A 221 -2.97 -18.47 15.16
N GLY A 222 -3.18 -18.63 13.85
CA GLY A 222 -4.44 -18.29 13.23
C GLY A 222 -4.33 -17.49 11.94
N CYS A 223 -3.14 -17.01 11.54
CA CYS A 223 -2.91 -16.43 10.21
C CYS A 223 -2.60 -17.50 9.16
N ASN A 224 -3.04 -17.28 7.91
CA ASN A 224 -2.88 -18.17 6.77
C ASN A 224 -3.28 -19.62 7.10
N GLU A 225 -4.56 -19.92 7.07
CA GLU A 225 -5.11 -21.25 7.39
C GLU A 225 -4.69 -21.81 8.78
N GLY A 226 -4.18 -20.97 9.69
CA GLY A 226 -3.75 -21.35 11.03
C GLY A 226 -2.35 -21.96 11.13
N THR A 227 -1.50 -21.80 10.11
CA THR A 227 -0.11 -22.28 10.09
C THR A 227 0.92 -21.22 10.47
N ASN A 228 0.54 -19.94 10.46
CA ASN A 228 1.39 -18.74 10.63
C ASN A 228 2.47 -18.60 9.55
N ALA A 229 2.35 -19.37 8.48
CA ALA A 229 3.37 -19.48 7.48
C ALA A 229 2.74 -19.66 6.11
N ASP A 230 3.17 -18.85 5.14
CA ASP A 230 2.87 -19.13 3.75
C ASP A 230 3.91 -20.06 3.14
N ASN A 231 3.44 -21.17 2.59
CA ASN A 231 4.28 -22.22 2.01
C ASN A 231 5.46 -22.69 2.91
N GLY A 232 5.28 -22.60 4.23
CA GLY A 232 6.28 -22.99 5.24
C GLY A 232 7.26 -21.88 5.65
N PHE A 233 7.05 -20.63 5.24
CA PHE A 233 7.81 -19.44 5.62
C PHE A 233 7.00 -18.54 6.55
N ASP A 234 7.64 -18.05 7.62
CA ASP A 234 6.97 -17.20 8.60
C ASP A 234 6.42 -15.93 7.97
N THR A 235 5.15 -15.61 8.23
CA THR A 235 4.55 -14.36 7.79
C THR A 235 4.53 -13.31 8.90
N TYR A 236 4.66 -12.06 8.52
CA TYR A 236 4.69 -10.90 9.40
C TYR A 236 3.71 -9.83 8.95
N ILE A 237 3.17 -9.12 9.94
CA ILE A 237 2.28 -7.98 9.77
C ILE A 237 2.99 -6.73 10.23
N ILE A 238 3.02 -5.73 9.37
CA ILE A 238 3.49 -4.38 9.66
C ILE A 238 2.29 -3.44 9.56
N GLU A 239 1.99 -2.71 10.63
CA GLU A 239 1.01 -1.63 10.57
C GLU A 239 1.67 -0.30 10.95
N LEU A 240 1.28 0.75 10.25
CA LEU A 240 1.76 2.11 10.45
C LEU A 240 0.57 3.08 10.51
N ALA A 241 0.62 4.04 11.42
CA ALA A 241 -0.10 5.29 11.32
C ALA A 241 0.91 6.42 11.12
N ILE A 242 0.88 7.03 9.93
CA ILE A 242 1.79 8.08 9.51
C ILE A 242 1.06 9.42 9.55
N PRO A 243 1.49 10.39 10.38
CA PRO A 243 0.87 11.70 10.42
C PRO A 243 0.99 12.42 9.07
N LYS A 244 -0.14 12.82 8.47
CA LYS A 244 -0.17 13.56 7.20
C LYS A 244 0.61 14.87 7.24
N SER A 245 0.67 15.50 8.42
CA SER A 245 1.45 16.72 8.65
C SER A 245 2.96 16.55 8.48
N LEU A 246 3.45 15.31 8.38
CA LEU A 246 4.86 14.98 8.16
C LEU A 246 5.14 14.55 6.72
N LEU A 247 4.12 14.40 5.88
CA LEU A 247 4.25 13.90 4.50
C LEU A 247 4.27 15.01 3.46
N THR A 248 3.82 16.21 3.76
CA THR A 248 3.82 17.29 2.77
C THR A 248 4.01 18.64 3.44
N ASP A 249 4.86 19.47 2.83
CA ASP A 249 4.99 20.89 3.15
C ASP A 249 3.97 21.74 2.37
N ASP A 250 3.24 21.14 1.43
CA ASP A 250 2.39 21.78 0.43
C ASP A 250 0.95 21.25 0.46
N THR A 251 0.04 21.96 -0.21
CA THR A 251 -1.39 21.61 -0.33
C THR A 251 -1.68 20.41 -1.25
N SER A 252 -0.66 19.66 -1.68
CA SER A 252 -0.81 18.46 -2.50
C SER A 252 -1.50 17.36 -1.69
N GLU A 253 -2.48 16.70 -2.31
CA GLU A 253 -3.15 15.55 -1.72
C GLU A 253 -2.19 14.35 -1.74
N VAL A 254 -2.15 13.59 -0.63
CA VAL A 254 -1.35 12.37 -0.51
C VAL A 254 -2.19 11.21 -1.02
N THR A 255 -1.66 10.50 -2.01
CA THR A 255 -2.32 9.40 -2.71
C THR A 255 -1.84 8.03 -2.22
N ALA A 256 -2.63 6.98 -2.46
CA ALA A 256 -2.16 5.60 -2.35
C ALA A 256 -0.98 5.26 -3.30
N ASP A 257 -0.79 5.97 -4.41
CA ASP A 257 0.26 5.75 -5.41
C ASP A 257 1.59 6.43 -5.06
N ASP A 258 1.60 7.25 -4.01
CA ASP A 258 2.80 7.81 -3.40
C ASP A 258 3.60 6.74 -2.64
N PHE A 259 2.94 5.65 -2.24
CA PHE A 259 3.52 4.62 -1.40
C PHE A 259 3.93 3.39 -2.19
N SER A 260 5.11 2.87 -1.85
CA SER A 260 5.57 1.58 -2.35
C SER A 260 6.54 0.96 -1.36
N ILE A 261 6.63 -0.35 -1.36
CA ILE A 261 7.64 -1.09 -0.58
C ILE A 261 8.40 -2.02 -1.52
N ASN A 262 9.64 -2.29 -1.16
CA ASN A 262 10.46 -3.31 -1.78
C ASN A 262 11.33 -3.88 -0.68
N ASP A 263 11.64 -5.18 -0.78
CA ASP A 263 12.59 -5.77 0.12
C ASP A 263 14.02 -5.23 -0.06
N SER A 264 14.85 -5.46 0.96
CA SER A 264 16.22 -4.94 0.98
C SER A 264 17.14 -5.48 -0.12
N CYS A 265 16.80 -6.63 -0.71
CA CYS A 265 17.54 -7.29 -1.78
C CYS A 265 16.91 -7.08 -3.16
N THR A 266 15.84 -6.29 -3.27
CA THR A 266 15.17 -5.96 -4.53
C THR A 266 14.47 -7.12 -5.22
N ASN A 267 14.20 -8.22 -4.51
CA ASN A 267 13.60 -9.44 -5.01
C ASN A 267 12.10 -9.33 -5.31
N ASP A 268 11.41 -8.37 -4.68
CA ASP A 268 9.97 -8.19 -4.82
C ASP A 268 9.49 -6.76 -4.51
N VAL A 269 8.43 -6.28 -5.18
CA VAL A 269 8.01 -4.88 -5.12
C VAL A 269 6.51 -4.63 -5.19
N ILE A 270 5.95 -4.23 -4.05
CA ILE A 270 4.60 -3.68 -4.05
C ILE A 270 4.61 -2.19 -4.41
N LYS A 271 3.89 -1.85 -5.48
CA LYS A 271 3.50 -0.47 -5.80
C LYS A 271 2.03 -0.40 -6.16
N ILE A 272 1.26 0.47 -5.50
CA ILE A 272 -0.16 0.69 -5.84
C ILE A 272 -0.23 1.67 -7.02
N PRO A 273 -0.58 1.26 -8.25
CA PRO A 273 -0.61 2.17 -9.39
C PRO A 273 -2.00 2.80 -9.55
N ILE A 274 -2.64 3.18 -8.44
CA ILE A 274 -4.01 3.68 -8.42
C ILE A 274 -3.96 5.19 -8.12
N PRO A 275 -3.87 6.04 -9.17
CA PRO A 275 -3.95 7.48 -8.99
C PRO A 275 -5.36 7.86 -8.51
N GLU A 276 -5.43 8.60 -7.41
CA GLU A 276 -6.56 9.16 -6.63
C GLU A 276 -8.02 9.14 -7.15
N PHE A 277 -8.91 9.14 -6.13
CA PHE A 277 -10.31 9.56 -5.97
C PHE A 277 -11.16 10.12 -7.14
N ALA A 278 -11.09 9.57 -8.36
CA ALA A 278 -12.07 9.90 -9.40
C ALA A 278 -13.53 9.64 -8.95
N THR A 279 -13.74 8.76 -7.96
CA THR A 279 -15.05 8.38 -7.42
C THR A 279 -15.78 9.48 -6.66
N VAL A 280 -15.12 10.48 -6.09
CA VAL A 280 -15.79 11.60 -5.38
C VAL A 280 -16.03 12.80 -6.30
N ALA A 281 -15.10 13.10 -7.20
CA ALA A 281 -15.21 14.24 -8.11
C ALA A 281 -16.30 14.05 -9.19
N LEU A 282 -16.47 12.83 -9.71
CA LEU A 282 -17.42 12.56 -10.80
C LEU A 282 -18.89 12.73 -10.39
N PRO A 283 -19.38 12.23 -9.23
CA PRO A 283 -20.72 12.50 -8.76
C PRO A 283 -20.97 14.00 -8.52
N ILE A 284 -19.99 14.70 -7.93
CA ILE A 284 -20.10 16.15 -7.64
C ILE A 284 -20.19 16.94 -8.95
N ALA A 285 -19.33 16.67 -9.93
CA ALA A 285 -19.35 17.31 -11.23
C ALA A 285 -20.64 17.01 -12.01
N ALA A 286 -21.15 15.78 -11.95
CA ALA A 286 -22.42 15.39 -12.56
C ALA A 286 -23.61 16.14 -11.92
N ILE A 287 -23.61 16.31 -10.59
CA ILE A 287 -24.63 17.06 -9.86
C ILE A 287 -24.55 18.55 -10.19
N LEU A 288 -23.36 19.15 -10.19
CA LEU A 288 -23.17 20.55 -10.56
C LEU A 288 -23.58 20.80 -12.01
N GLY A 289 -23.23 19.89 -12.93
CA GLY A 289 -23.68 19.90 -14.31
C GLY A 289 -25.20 19.84 -14.43
N LEU A 290 -25.85 18.92 -13.69
CA LEU A 290 -27.30 18.80 -13.68
C LEU A 290 -27.99 20.06 -13.13
N VAL A 291 -27.48 20.63 -12.03
CA VAL A 291 -28.00 21.88 -11.44
C VAL A 291 -27.85 23.06 -12.41
N PHE A 292 -26.72 23.14 -13.13
CA PHE A 292 -26.47 24.17 -14.13
C PHE A 292 -27.45 24.08 -15.31
N VAL A 293 -27.63 22.87 -15.87
CA VAL A 293 -28.59 22.62 -16.97
C VAL A 293 -30.02 22.97 -16.55
N LEU A 294 -30.44 22.58 -15.34
CA LEU A 294 -31.78 22.90 -14.83
C LEU A 294 -31.99 24.40 -14.59
N ARG A 295 -30.93 25.17 -14.27
CA ARG A 295 -30.99 26.64 -14.16
C ARG A 295 -31.07 27.32 -15.52
N MET A 296 -30.36 26.82 -16.52
CA MET A 296 -30.40 27.39 -17.88
C MET A 296 -31.80 27.25 -18.50
N ARG A 297 -32.42 26.06 -18.39
CA ARG A 297 -33.76 25.81 -18.93
C ARG A 297 -34.87 26.62 -18.25
N ARG A 298 -34.62 27.15 -17.05
CA ARG A 298 -35.55 28.05 -16.33
C ARG A 298 -35.44 29.51 -16.73
N LYS A 299 -34.39 29.92 -17.47
CA LYS A 299 -34.26 31.28 -18.01
C LYS A 299 -34.84 31.42 -19.42
N GLU A 300 -35.09 30.30 -20.09
CA GLU A 300 -35.66 30.23 -21.44
C GLU A 300 -37.21 30.11 -21.45
N HIS A 301 -37.82 30.05 -20.26
CA HIS A 301 -39.27 30.08 -20.02
C HIS A 301 -39.62 31.24 -19.08
#